data_AF-A0A954WII7-F1
#
_entry.id   AF-A0A954WII7-F1
#
_cell.length_a   1.000
_cell.length_b   1.000
_cell.length_c   1.000
_cell.angle_alpha   90.00
_cell.angle_beta   90.00
_cell.angle_gamma   90.00
#
_symmetry.space_group_name_H-M   'P 1'
#
loop_
_entity.id
_entity.type
_entity.pdbx_description
1 polymer ?
#
loop_
_entity_poly.entity_id
_entity_poly.type
_entity_poly.pdbx_seq_one_letter_code
_entity_poly.pdbx_strand_id
1 'polypeptide(L)'
;GKDVYCEKPLTLTIDEGKLLTKAVEESGRVVQVGSWQRSDHRFRLAVEMVRQGRIGQLQKVEVVLGKNVTGGPFDRRRPPSNLNWDLWQGQTPDVPYIEERSHYTFRWWYEYSGGQMTDWGAHHVDIAQWAIDS
;
A
#
# COMPACT_ATOMS: atom_id res chain seq x y z
N GLY A 1 23.92 7.75 -8.17
CA GLY A 1 22.49 7.39 -8.34
C GLY A 1 21.64 8.64 -8.48
N LYS A 2 20.32 8.48 -8.67
CA LYS A 2 19.33 9.55 -8.65
C LYS A 2 18.54 9.50 -7.34
N ASP A 3 18.08 10.64 -6.86
CA ASP A 3 17.05 10.70 -5.82
C ASP A 3 15.69 10.32 -6.43
N VAL A 4 14.81 9.71 -5.63
CA VAL A 4 13.55 9.12 -6.11
C VAL A 4 12.38 9.55 -5.24
N TYR A 5 11.33 10.02 -5.88
CA TYR A 5 9.99 10.06 -5.30
C TYR A 5 9.20 8.86 -5.84
N CYS A 6 8.56 8.10 -4.97
CA CYS A 6 7.77 6.93 -5.32
C CYS A 6 6.37 7.05 -4.71
N GLU A 7 5.34 6.67 -5.46
CA GLU A 7 3.99 6.55 -4.91
C GLU A 7 3.87 5.33 -3.99
N LYS A 8 2.90 5.40 -3.07
CA LYS A 8 2.54 4.25 -2.24
C LYS A 8 1.74 3.21 -3.07
N PRO A 9 1.78 1.91 -2.71
CA PRO A 9 2.66 1.28 -1.72
C PRO A 9 4.08 1.09 -2.28
N LEU A 10 5.09 1.20 -1.41
CA LEU A 10 6.50 1.14 -1.81
C LEU A 10 6.96 -0.27 -2.22
N THR A 11 6.53 -1.29 -1.48
CA THR A 11 6.86 -2.71 -1.73
C THR A 11 5.65 -3.60 -1.48
N LEU A 12 5.68 -4.82 -2.03
CA LEU A 12 4.65 -5.84 -1.76
C LEU A 12 4.92 -6.56 -0.45
N THR A 13 6.19 -6.82 -0.13
CA THR A 13 6.60 -7.53 1.08
C THR A 13 7.49 -6.69 1.99
N ILE A 14 7.60 -7.10 3.26
CA ILE A 14 8.48 -6.47 4.25
C ILE A 14 9.95 -6.69 3.86
N ASP A 15 10.30 -7.86 3.33
CA ASP A 15 11.69 -8.19 2.98
C ASP A 15 12.21 -7.36 1.80
N GLU A 16 11.35 -7.07 0.82
CA GLU A 16 11.66 -6.09 -0.22
C GLU A 16 11.96 -4.70 0.37
N GLY A 17 11.22 -4.30 1.41
CA GLY A 17 11.45 -3.03 2.12
C GLY A 17 12.83 -2.98 2.76
N LYS A 18 13.28 -4.08 3.40
CA LYS A 18 14.62 -4.18 3.97
C LYS A 18 15.72 -4.05 2.92
N LEU A 19 15.53 -4.68 1.75
CA LEU A 19 16.45 -4.56 0.63
C LEU A 19 16.52 -3.11 0.11
N LEU A 20 15.38 -2.43 0.04
CA LEU A 20 15.32 -1.04 -0.38
C LEU A 20 16.04 -0.12 0.62
N THR A 21 15.84 -0.30 1.93
CA THR A 21 16.57 0.46 2.97
C THR A 21 18.08 0.31 2.79
N LYS A 22 18.57 -0.93 2.61
CA LYS A 22 19.99 -1.19 2.34
C LYS A 22 20.49 -0.47 1.09
N ALA A 23 19.73 -0.52 -0.01
CA ALA A 23 20.10 0.16 -1.25
C ALA A 23 20.15 1.70 -1.10
N VAL A 24 19.24 2.27 -0.30
CA VAL A 24 19.22 3.70 0.02
C VAL A 24 20.46 4.10 0.82
N GLU A 25 20.79 3.34 1.87
CA GLU A 25 21.97 3.56 2.72
C GLU A 25 23.27 3.46 1.91
N GLU A 26 23.43 2.41 1.11
CA GLU A 26 24.62 2.19 0.29
C GLU A 26 24.78 3.25 -0.81
N SER A 27 23.68 3.75 -1.36
CA SER A 27 23.71 4.74 -2.45
C SER A 27 23.86 6.18 -1.98
N GLY A 28 23.56 6.45 -0.70
CA GLY A 28 23.47 7.81 -0.15
C GLY A 28 22.53 8.71 -0.97
N ARG A 29 21.44 8.13 -1.50
CA ARG A 29 20.38 8.86 -2.23
C ARG A 29 19.17 9.07 -1.34
N VAL A 30 18.38 10.07 -1.67
CA VAL A 30 17.11 10.32 -0.98
C VAL A 30 15.99 9.56 -1.69
N VAL A 31 15.21 8.82 -0.91
CA VAL A 31 13.95 8.22 -1.35
C VAL A 31 12.81 8.77 -0.51
N GLN A 32 11.79 9.31 -1.18
CA GLN A 32 10.57 9.78 -0.55
C GLN A 32 9.38 8.97 -1.06
N VAL A 33 8.57 8.48 -0.13
CA VAL A 33 7.29 7.80 -0.45
C VAL A 33 6.14 8.78 -0.33
N GLY A 34 5.21 8.73 -1.28
CA GLY A 34 4.02 9.56 -1.36
C GLY A 34 2.94 9.25 -0.32
N SER A 35 3.13 9.68 0.93
CA SER A 35 2.11 9.63 1.99
C SER A 35 1.26 10.89 2.02
N TRP A 36 0.42 11.10 0.99
CA TRP A 36 -0.31 12.36 0.79
C TRP A 36 -1.23 12.77 1.96
N GLN A 37 -1.75 11.82 2.75
CA GLN A 37 -2.63 12.12 3.89
C GLN A 37 -1.95 12.98 4.95
N ARG A 38 -0.62 12.97 5.06
CA ARG A 38 0.12 13.86 5.97
C ARG A 38 -0.04 15.34 5.61
N SER A 39 -0.45 15.64 4.38
CA SER A 39 -0.74 17.01 3.91
C SER A 39 -2.20 17.44 4.17
N ASP A 40 -3.11 16.55 4.57
CA ASP A 40 -4.49 16.91 4.92
C ASP A 40 -4.51 17.63 6.27
N HIS A 41 -5.10 18.83 6.29
CA HIS A 41 -5.17 19.68 7.48
C HIS A 41 -5.83 19.01 8.70
N ARG A 42 -6.77 18.08 8.51
CA ARG A 42 -7.47 17.38 9.61
C ARG A 42 -6.55 16.38 10.29
N PHE A 43 -5.77 15.63 9.50
CA PHE A 43 -4.79 14.70 10.05
C PHE A 43 -3.66 15.44 10.75
N ARG A 44 -3.17 16.53 10.15
CA ARG A 44 -2.18 17.41 10.80
C ARG A 44 -2.67 17.93 12.14
N LEU A 45 -3.87 18.50 12.18
CA LEU A 45 -4.45 19.02 13.42
C LEU A 45 -4.60 17.91 14.48
N ALA A 46 -5.11 16.73 14.11
CA ALA A 46 -5.26 15.61 15.03
C ALA A 46 -3.91 15.18 15.63
N VAL A 47 -2.88 15.01 14.79
CA VAL A 47 -1.53 14.63 15.21
C VAL A 47 -0.92 15.72 16.11
N GLU A 48 -1.07 16.99 15.76
CA GLU A 48 -0.59 18.12 16.57
C GLU A 48 -1.28 18.16 17.94
N MET A 49 -2.59 17.91 18.02
CA MET A 49 -3.31 17.83 19.29
C MET A 49 -2.80 16.69 20.18
N VAL A 50 -2.53 15.52 19.60
CA VAL A 50 -1.93 14.38 20.32
C VAL A 50 -0.54 14.75 20.84
N ARG A 51 0.34 15.24 19.96
CA ARG A 51 1.73 15.56 20.31
C ARG A 51 1.85 16.74 21.29
N GLN A 52 0.89 17.67 21.29
CA GLN A 52 0.80 18.74 22.29
C GLN A 52 0.17 18.30 23.62
N GLY A 53 -0.20 17.02 23.77
CA GLY A 53 -0.80 16.50 25.00
C GLY A 53 -2.24 16.99 25.27
N ARG A 54 -2.94 17.52 24.26
CA ARG A 54 -4.28 18.10 24.42
C ARG A 54 -5.35 17.08 24.78
N ILE A 55 -5.09 15.79 24.50
CA ILE A 55 -5.98 14.68 24.83
C ILE A 55 -5.54 13.93 26.10
N GLY A 56 -4.52 14.45 26.82
CA GLY A 56 -3.85 13.72 27.90
C GLY A 56 -2.92 12.63 27.37
N GLN A 57 -2.73 11.56 28.15
CA GLN A 57 -1.92 10.42 27.73
C GLN A 57 -2.68 9.57 26.71
N LEU A 58 -2.17 9.50 25.48
CA LEU A 58 -2.70 8.62 24.45
C LEU A 58 -2.67 7.15 24.92
N GLN A 59 -3.82 6.48 24.91
CA GLN A 59 -3.95 5.08 25.33
C GLN A 59 -4.08 4.11 24.15
N LYS A 60 -4.78 4.52 23.09
CA LYS A 60 -5.14 3.65 21.97
C LYS A 60 -5.38 4.47 20.71
N VAL A 61 -4.95 3.93 19.57
CA VAL A 61 -5.35 4.38 18.24
C VAL A 61 -6.02 3.20 17.53
N GLU A 62 -7.20 3.42 16.97
CA GLU A 62 -7.93 2.41 16.20
C GLU A 62 -7.99 2.82 14.75
N VAL A 63 -7.47 1.96 13.86
CA VAL A 63 -7.58 2.12 12.41
C VAL A 63 -8.68 1.20 11.91
N VAL A 64 -9.70 1.79 11.29
CA VAL A 64 -10.84 1.05 10.72
C VAL A 64 -10.82 1.23 9.21
N LEU A 65 -10.86 0.11 8.49
CA LEU A 65 -10.85 0.07 7.03
C LEU A 65 -12.17 -0.51 6.50
N GLY A 66 -12.48 -0.16 5.25
CA GLY A 66 -13.57 -0.78 4.51
C GLY A 66 -13.32 -2.27 4.25
N LYS A 67 -14.37 -2.98 3.84
CA LYS A 67 -14.24 -4.38 3.40
C LYS A 67 -13.62 -4.45 2.01
N ASN A 68 -12.92 -5.56 1.74
CA ASN A 68 -12.49 -5.88 0.38
C ASN A 68 -13.71 -6.03 -0.54
N VAL A 69 -13.56 -5.60 -1.79
CA VAL A 69 -14.51 -5.97 -2.83
C VAL A 69 -14.39 -7.47 -3.05
N THR A 70 -15.52 -8.16 -3.03
CA THR A 70 -15.61 -9.60 -3.25
C THR A 70 -16.65 -9.87 -4.32
N GLY A 71 -16.54 -11.00 -5.00
CA GLY A 71 -17.49 -11.38 -6.04
C GLY A 71 -17.19 -12.76 -6.61
N GLY A 72 -17.86 -13.06 -7.71
CA GLY A 72 -17.75 -14.31 -8.44
C GLY A 72 -18.96 -15.24 -8.24
N PRO A 73 -19.02 -16.37 -8.96
CA PRO A 73 -18.01 -16.84 -9.92
C PRO A 73 -17.88 -15.92 -11.15
N PHE A 74 -16.68 -15.87 -11.73
CA PHE A 74 -16.38 -15.06 -12.91
C PHE A 74 -16.09 -15.95 -14.12
N ASP A 75 -16.44 -15.46 -15.31
CA ASP A 75 -16.25 -16.20 -16.55
C ASP A 75 -14.78 -16.18 -16.98
N ARG A 76 -14.24 -17.37 -17.25
CA ARG A 76 -12.91 -17.52 -17.83
C ARG A 76 -12.94 -17.06 -19.28
N ARG A 77 -11.97 -16.24 -19.66
CA ARG A 77 -11.85 -15.72 -21.03
C ARG A 77 -10.44 -15.95 -21.55
N ARG A 78 -10.26 -15.85 -22.87
CA ARG A 78 -8.92 -15.73 -23.44
C ARG A 78 -8.37 -14.34 -23.11
N PRO A 79 -7.08 -14.21 -22.75
CA PRO A 79 -6.45 -12.91 -22.60
C PRO A 79 -6.62 -12.07 -23.88
N PRO A 80 -6.79 -10.74 -23.77
CA PRO A 80 -6.72 -9.83 -24.90
C PRO A 80 -5.41 -10.01 -25.68
N SER A 81 -5.42 -9.82 -27.00
CA SER A 81 -4.25 -10.06 -27.85
C SER A 81 -3.05 -9.16 -27.53
N ASN A 82 -3.28 -8.01 -26.89
CA ASN A 82 -2.26 -7.07 -26.43
C ASN A 82 -1.82 -7.31 -24.97
N LEU A 83 -2.32 -8.37 -24.31
CA LEU A 83 -1.96 -8.72 -22.94
C LEU A 83 -1.23 -10.07 -22.92
N ASN A 84 0.07 -10.03 -22.65
CA ASN A 84 0.80 -11.25 -22.30
C ASN A 84 0.45 -11.64 -20.85
N TRP A 85 -0.45 -12.61 -20.72
CA TRP A 85 -0.97 -13.02 -19.41
C TRP A 85 0.09 -13.69 -18.52
N ASP A 86 0.97 -14.50 -19.09
CA ASP A 86 2.07 -15.14 -18.36
C ASP A 86 3.00 -14.08 -17.74
N LEU A 87 3.43 -13.10 -18.54
CA LEU A 87 4.24 -11.99 -18.07
C LEU A 87 3.50 -11.12 -17.04
N TRP A 88 2.20 -10.90 -17.23
CA TRP A 88 1.40 -10.07 -16.33
C TRP A 88 1.22 -10.71 -14.95
N GLN A 89 1.01 -12.03 -14.89
CA GLN A 89 0.91 -12.79 -13.64
C GLN A 89 2.24 -12.77 -12.86
N GLY A 90 3.37 -12.79 -13.58
CA GLY A 90 4.69 -12.71 -12.98
C GLY A 90 4.94 -13.90 -12.05
N GLN A 91 5.21 -13.62 -10.77
CA GLN A 91 5.55 -14.65 -9.78
C GLN A 91 4.34 -15.35 -9.12
N THR A 92 3.11 -14.97 -9.49
CA THR A 92 1.92 -15.59 -8.91
C THR A 92 1.68 -17.00 -9.47
N PRO A 93 0.85 -17.84 -8.82
CA PRO A 93 0.42 -19.10 -9.41
C PRO A 93 -0.19 -18.89 -10.80
N ASP A 94 0.06 -19.81 -11.73
CA ASP A 94 -0.56 -19.76 -13.06
C ASP A 94 -2.05 -20.08 -12.96
N VAL A 95 -2.87 -19.13 -13.36
CA VAL A 95 -4.33 -19.20 -13.27
C VAL A 95 -4.98 -18.73 -14.57
N PRO A 96 -6.15 -19.28 -14.97
CA PRO A 96 -6.85 -18.80 -16.16
C PRO A 96 -7.19 -17.31 -16.06
N TYR A 97 -7.14 -16.62 -17.20
CA TYR A 97 -7.52 -15.21 -17.28
C TYR A 97 -9.01 -15.00 -16.98
N ILE A 98 -9.26 -14.04 -16.09
CA ILE A 98 -10.55 -13.42 -15.82
C ILE A 98 -10.34 -11.91 -15.79
N GLU A 99 -11.28 -11.15 -16.32
CA GLU A 99 -11.15 -9.70 -16.47
C GLU A 99 -10.98 -9.03 -15.09
N GLU A 100 -11.75 -9.51 -14.10
CA GLU A 100 -11.82 -9.01 -12.73
C GLU A 100 -10.57 -9.25 -11.90
N ARG A 101 -9.56 -9.97 -12.41
CA ARG A 101 -8.25 -10.15 -11.77
C ARG A 101 -7.18 -9.22 -12.30
N SER A 102 -7.39 -8.66 -13.48
CA SER A 102 -6.36 -7.88 -14.17
C SER A 102 -6.41 -6.39 -13.84
N HIS A 103 -5.31 -5.68 -14.10
CA HIS A 103 -5.22 -4.22 -13.98
C HIS A 103 -5.74 -3.70 -12.64
N TYR A 104 -6.64 -2.72 -12.61
CA TYR A 104 -7.03 -2.06 -11.37
C TYR A 104 -7.48 -3.02 -10.25
N THR A 105 -8.17 -4.10 -10.60
CA THR A 105 -8.79 -5.03 -9.64
C THR A 105 -7.85 -6.10 -9.10
N PHE A 106 -6.60 -6.21 -9.59
CA PHE A 106 -5.60 -7.15 -9.04
C PHE A 106 -5.49 -7.04 -7.51
N ARG A 107 -5.68 -5.82 -6.99
CA ARG A 107 -5.54 -5.48 -5.58
C ARG A 107 -6.49 -6.25 -4.65
N TRP A 108 -7.56 -6.83 -5.18
CA TRP A 108 -8.53 -7.62 -4.40
C TRP A 108 -8.20 -9.11 -4.35
N TRP A 109 -7.15 -9.54 -5.04
CA TRP A 109 -6.73 -10.93 -5.15
C TRP A 109 -5.48 -11.15 -4.31
N TYR A 110 -5.54 -12.11 -3.40
CA TYR A 110 -4.52 -12.34 -2.38
C TYR A 110 -3.15 -12.69 -2.97
N GLU A 111 -3.15 -13.35 -4.13
CA GLU A 111 -1.94 -13.72 -4.86
C GLU A 111 -1.15 -12.50 -5.34
N TYR A 112 -1.80 -11.35 -5.52
CA TYR A 112 -1.21 -10.12 -6.07
C TYR A 112 -1.11 -8.98 -5.03
N SER A 113 -1.97 -8.97 -4.01
CA SER A 113 -2.04 -7.89 -3.03
C SER A 113 -2.80 -8.30 -1.75
N GLY A 114 -2.79 -7.46 -0.72
CA GLY A 114 -3.50 -7.69 0.55
C GLY A 114 -4.85 -6.99 0.69
N GLY A 115 -5.44 -6.49 -0.41
CA GLY A 115 -6.73 -5.79 -0.37
C GLY A 115 -6.67 -4.41 0.28
N GLN A 116 -7.77 -4.01 0.93
CA GLN A 116 -7.94 -2.74 1.63
C GLN A 116 -6.85 -2.48 2.67
N MET A 117 -6.34 -3.55 3.31
CA MET A 117 -5.24 -3.43 4.27
C MET A 117 -3.97 -2.89 3.61
N THR A 118 -3.61 -3.38 2.44
CA THR A 118 -2.40 -2.90 1.72
C THR A 118 -2.67 -1.69 0.84
N ASP A 119 -3.94 -1.38 0.53
CA ASP A 119 -4.30 -0.22 -0.28
C ASP A 119 -4.53 1.05 0.57
N TRP A 120 -5.51 0.99 1.49
CA TRP A 120 -5.89 2.09 2.37
C TRP A 120 -5.25 1.98 3.76
N GLY A 121 -4.94 0.78 4.23
CA GLY A 121 -4.24 0.60 5.50
C GLY A 121 -2.88 1.28 5.51
N ALA A 122 -2.13 1.26 4.39
CA ALA A 122 -0.88 2.01 4.27
C ALA A 122 -1.04 3.50 4.60
N HIS A 123 -2.16 4.12 4.21
CA HIS A 123 -2.45 5.52 4.52
C HIS A 123 -2.80 5.74 5.99
N HIS A 124 -3.74 4.97 6.52
CA HIS A 124 -4.24 5.19 7.89
C HIS A 124 -3.28 4.72 8.97
N VAL A 125 -2.52 3.64 8.72
CA VAL A 125 -1.46 3.18 9.62
C VAL A 125 -0.32 4.19 9.64
N ASP A 126 0.04 4.80 8.51
CA ASP A 126 1.04 5.89 8.47
C ASP A 126 0.63 7.06 9.39
N ILE A 127 -0.62 7.51 9.33
CA ILE A 127 -1.12 8.58 10.21
C ILE A 127 -1.12 8.14 11.68
N ALA A 128 -1.51 6.90 11.98
CA ALA A 128 -1.48 6.38 13.34
C ALA A 128 -0.06 6.36 13.90
N GLN A 129 0.90 5.83 13.13
CA GLN A 129 2.33 5.83 13.50
C GLN A 129 2.85 7.26 13.68
N TRP A 130 2.48 8.17 12.79
CA TRP A 130 2.84 9.58 12.91
C TRP A 130 2.27 10.23 14.17
N ALA A 131 1.05 9.90 14.58
CA ALA A 131 0.45 10.40 15.82
C ALA A 131 1.19 9.91 17.08
N ILE A 132 1.64 8.65 17.09
CA ILE A 132 2.26 8.02 18.26
C ILE A 132 3.79 8.19 18.34
N ASP A 133 4.39 8.79 17.30
CA ASP A 133 5.84 9.04 17.19
C ASP A 133 6.67 7.75 17.26
N SER A 134 6.23 6.72 16.51
CA SER A 134 6.88 5.41 16.38
C SER A 134 7.36 5.13 14.95
#